data_AF-A0A6A4HK61-F1
#
_entry.id   AF-A0A6A4HK61-F1
#
_cell.length_a   1.000
_cell.length_b   1.000
_cell.length_c   1.000
_cell.angle_alpha   90.00
_cell.angle_beta   90.00
_cell.angle_gamma   90.00
#
_symmetry.space_group_name_H-M   'P 1'
#
loop_
_entity.id
_entity.type
_entity.pdbx_description
1 polymer ?
#
loop_
_entity_poly.entity_id
_entity_poly.type
_entity_poly.pdbx_seq_one_letter_code
_entity_poly.pdbx_strand_id
1 'polypeptide(L)'
;LQSVQRELEDCEMQIKALESRRQSLRGYMDQLQSLISPCRKVPDEILQRIFDDCCDMNHFGPKKAQSAITDLPALALSSVCLRWRRNGLSTPRIWSRISLACQRMDDGEEGLKRVLSTLEFFLNRALQYPLTITI
;
A
#
# COMPACT_ATOMS: atom_id res chain seq x y z
N LEU A 1 43.76 20.97 -34.22
CA LEU A 1 42.42 21.49 -33.86
C LEU A 1 41.29 20.59 -34.37
N GLN A 2 41.15 20.35 -35.68
CA GLN A 2 40.08 19.46 -36.19
C GLN A 2 40.16 17.99 -35.75
N SER A 3 41.37 17.39 -35.61
CA SER A 3 41.47 15.99 -35.13
C SER A 3 41.09 15.87 -33.65
N VAL A 4 41.55 16.81 -32.82
CA VAL A 4 41.19 16.89 -31.39
C VAL A 4 39.67 17.07 -31.21
N GLN A 5 39.03 17.87 -32.07
CA GLN A 5 37.57 18.04 -32.04
C GLN A 5 36.83 16.73 -32.34
N ARG A 6 37.29 15.96 -33.34
CA ARG A 6 36.73 14.64 -33.67
C ARG A 6 36.93 13.63 -32.54
N GLU A 7 38.11 13.63 -31.91
CA GLU A 7 38.40 12.75 -30.77
C GLU A 7 37.51 13.07 -29.57
N LEU A 8 37.23 14.35 -29.32
CA LEU A 8 36.28 14.78 -28.30
C LEU A 8 34.86 14.30 -28.61
N GLU A 9 34.40 14.52 -29.84
CA GLU A 9 33.06 14.07 -30.31
C GLU A 9 32.90 12.54 -30.20
N ASP A 10 33.94 11.77 -30.56
CA ASP A 10 33.91 10.32 -30.44
C ASP A 10 33.86 9.86 -28.97
N CYS A 11 34.66 10.48 -28.11
CA CYS A 11 34.64 10.18 -26.68
C CYS A 11 33.27 10.51 -26.05
N GLU A 12 32.66 11.64 -26.42
CA GLU A 12 31.31 12.00 -25.98
C GLU A 12 30.25 11.00 -26.44
N MET A 13 30.34 10.49 -27.68
CA MET A 13 29.44 9.44 -28.17
C MET A 13 29.59 8.14 -27.36
N GLN A 14 30.83 7.74 -27.07
CA GLN A 14 31.11 6.54 -26.27
C GLN A 14 30.57 6.67 -24.85
N ILE A 15 30.73 7.84 -24.22
CA ILE A 15 30.16 8.13 -22.88
C ILE A 15 28.64 7.97 -22.91
N LYS A 16 27.96 8.61 -23.88
CA LYS A 16 26.49 8.50 -24.02
C LYS A 16 26.03 7.05 -24.20
N ALA A 17 26.75 6.26 -25.01
CA ALA A 17 26.43 4.85 -25.22
C ALA A 17 26.58 4.03 -23.92
N LEU A 18 27.66 4.25 -23.16
CA LEU A 18 27.91 3.58 -21.89
C LEU A 18 26.88 3.98 -20.82
N GLU A 19 26.50 5.26 -20.76
CA GLU A 19 25.47 5.76 -19.84
C GLU A 19 24.10 5.14 -20.15
N SER A 20 23.73 5.08 -21.43
CA SER A 20 22.50 4.41 -21.87
C SER A 20 22.50 2.94 -21.46
N ARG A 21 23.60 2.21 -21.71
CA ARG A 21 23.75 0.82 -21.31
C ARG A 21 23.66 0.64 -19.79
N ARG A 22 24.30 1.52 -19.01
CA ARG A 22 24.21 1.52 -17.55
C ARG A 22 22.78 1.72 -17.08
N GLN A 23 22.03 2.63 -17.70
CA GLN A 23 20.64 2.89 -17.35
C GLN A 23 19.74 1.68 -17.65
N SER A 24 19.92 1.03 -18.80
CA SER A 24 19.18 -0.20 -19.12
C SER A 24 19.48 -1.33 -18.14
N LEU A 25 20.76 -1.52 -17.78
CA LEU A 25 21.16 -2.54 -16.79
C LEU A 25 20.58 -2.26 -15.40
N ARG A 26 20.56 -1.00 -14.96
CA ARG A 26 19.91 -0.61 -13.70
C ARG A 26 18.42 -0.93 -13.73
N GLY A 27 17.72 -0.57 -14.80
CA GLY A 27 16.30 -0.90 -14.95
C GLY A 27 16.04 -2.42 -14.91
N TYR A 28 16.92 -3.23 -15.48
CA TYR A 28 16.84 -4.69 -15.40
C TYR A 28 17.09 -5.21 -13.98
N MET A 29 18.09 -4.66 -13.28
CA MET A 29 18.37 -5.00 -11.89
C MET A 29 17.19 -4.67 -10.98
N ASP A 30 16.54 -3.52 -11.15
CA ASP A 30 15.37 -3.13 -10.36
C ASP A 30 14.20 -4.11 -10.54
N GLN A 31 13.99 -4.57 -11.79
CA GLN A 31 12.98 -5.59 -12.08
C GLN A 31 13.30 -6.92 -11.40
N LEU A 32 14.56 -7.39 -11.49
CA LEU A 32 15.02 -8.60 -10.80
C LEU A 32 14.91 -8.47 -9.28
N GLN A 33 15.28 -7.31 -8.72
CA GLN A 33 15.17 -7.03 -7.30
C GLN A 33 13.72 -7.14 -6.82
N SER A 34 12.77 -6.66 -7.62
CA SER A 34 11.34 -6.82 -7.34
C SER A 34 10.91 -8.29 -7.31
N LEU A 35 11.49 -9.13 -8.18
CA LEU A 35 11.19 -10.57 -8.28
C LEU A 35 11.71 -11.37 -7.09
N ILE A 36 12.87 -10.99 -6.55
CA ILE A 36 13.46 -11.65 -5.38
C ILE A 36 12.99 -11.07 -4.05
N SER A 37 12.16 -10.03 -4.07
CA SER A 37 11.62 -9.36 -2.87
C SER A 37 10.98 -10.37 -1.90
N PRO A 38 11.25 -10.27 -0.59
CA PRO A 38 10.64 -11.14 0.43
C PRO A 38 9.12 -11.22 0.33
N CYS A 39 8.46 -10.09 0.00
CA CYS A 39 7.00 -10.02 -0.14
C CYS A 39 6.41 -10.95 -1.22
N ARG A 40 7.23 -11.47 -2.15
CA ARG A 40 6.82 -12.48 -3.15
C ARG A 40 7.10 -13.91 -2.71
N LYS A 41 8.00 -14.12 -1.74
CA LYS A 41 8.41 -15.44 -1.23
C LYS A 41 7.63 -15.89 -0.01
N VAL A 42 7.12 -14.95 0.78
CA VAL A 42 6.27 -15.23 1.95
C VAL A 42 5.01 -15.95 1.48
N PRO A 43 4.59 -17.10 2.07
CA PRO A 43 3.32 -17.75 1.77
C PRO A 43 2.10 -16.90 2.11
N ASP A 44 0.94 -17.18 1.52
CA ASP A 44 -0.28 -16.40 1.75
C ASP A 44 -0.74 -16.50 3.22
N GLU A 45 -0.59 -17.64 3.87
CA GLU A 45 -0.96 -17.85 5.28
C GLU A 45 -0.13 -16.97 6.23
N ILE A 46 1.17 -16.83 5.94
CA ILE A 46 2.06 -15.97 6.72
C ILE A 46 1.71 -14.50 6.48
N LEU A 47 1.37 -14.15 5.23
CA LEU A 47 0.93 -12.79 4.91
C LEU A 47 -0.38 -12.43 5.62
N GLN A 48 -1.35 -13.36 5.67
CA GLN A 48 -2.60 -13.20 6.40
C GLN A 48 -2.36 -13.07 7.91
N ARG A 49 -1.43 -13.84 8.48
CA ARG A 49 -1.03 -13.68 9.89
C ARG A 49 -0.42 -12.31 10.16
N ILE A 50 0.45 -11.82 9.29
CA ILE A 50 0.99 -10.46 9.40
C ILE A 50 -0.15 -9.43 9.35
N PHE A 51 -1.14 -9.61 8.48
CA PHE A 51 -2.28 -8.69 8.42
C PHE A 51 -3.09 -8.70 9.72
N ASP A 52 -3.32 -9.87 10.29
CA ASP A 52 -4.03 -10.04 11.55
C ASP A 52 -3.30 -9.38 12.73
N ASP A 53 -1.96 -9.42 12.73
CA ASP A 53 -1.10 -8.83 13.75
C ASP A 53 -0.96 -7.30 13.57
N CYS A 54 -0.95 -6.82 12.33
CA CYS A 54 -0.86 -5.39 12.01
C CYS A 54 -2.21 -4.65 12.11
N CYS A 55 -3.33 -5.36 12.00
CA CYS A 55 -4.67 -4.79 11.99
C CYS A 55 -5.35 -4.97 13.35
N ASP A 56 -4.98 -4.16 14.35
CA ASP A 56 -5.61 -4.21 15.67
C ASP A 56 -7.08 -3.75 15.62
N MET A 57 -7.33 -2.49 15.27
CA MET A 57 -8.67 -1.92 15.08
C MET A 57 -8.71 -0.97 13.88
N ASN A 58 -9.85 -0.90 13.20
CA ASN A 58 -10.12 0.11 12.18
C ASN A 58 -10.91 1.26 12.80
N HIS A 59 -10.29 2.42 12.88
CA HIS A 59 -10.79 3.60 13.58
C HIS A 59 -11.60 4.50 12.65
N PHE A 60 -12.86 4.71 13.01
CA PHE A 60 -13.80 5.59 12.35
C PHE A 60 -14.14 6.76 13.27
N GLY A 61 -13.72 7.97 12.89
CA GLY A 61 -14.05 9.18 13.62
C GLY A 61 -12.96 10.26 13.48
N PRO A 62 -13.20 11.48 14.00
CA PRO A 62 -12.39 12.65 13.72
C PRO A 62 -11.09 12.73 14.54
N LYS A 63 -10.49 11.60 14.95
CA LYS A 63 -9.19 11.64 15.63
C LYS A 63 -8.19 12.38 14.74
N LYS A 64 -7.28 13.15 15.35
CA LYS A 64 -6.16 13.83 14.66
C LYS A 64 -5.43 12.79 13.82
N ALA A 65 -5.74 12.76 12.52
CA ALA A 65 -5.30 11.72 11.61
C ALA A 65 -3.78 11.60 11.68
N GLN A 66 -3.28 10.51 12.28
CA GLN A 66 -1.84 10.23 12.24
C GLN A 66 -1.47 9.77 10.81
N SER A 67 -2.31 8.95 10.16
CA SER A 67 -2.24 8.57 8.74
C SER A 67 -3.39 7.64 8.34
N ALA A 68 -3.68 7.51 7.03
CA ALA A 68 -4.62 6.50 6.53
C ALA A 68 -4.21 5.05 6.87
N ILE A 69 -2.92 4.80 7.09
CA ILE A 69 -2.37 3.49 7.46
C ILE A 69 -2.73 3.13 8.91
N THR A 70 -2.66 4.12 9.82
CA THR A 70 -2.97 3.92 11.24
C THR A 70 -4.47 3.87 11.50
N ASP A 71 -5.26 4.62 10.73
CA ASP A 71 -6.70 4.73 11.00
C ASP A 71 -7.48 3.57 10.40
N LEU A 72 -7.13 3.12 9.19
CA LEU A 72 -7.83 2.04 8.47
C LEU A 72 -6.85 0.95 8.00
N PRO A 73 -6.20 0.21 8.92
CA PRO A 73 -5.15 -0.74 8.57
C PRO A 73 -5.60 -1.81 7.57
N ALA A 74 -6.82 -2.33 7.67
CA ALA A 74 -7.30 -3.33 6.70
C ALA A 74 -7.38 -2.79 5.27
N LEU A 75 -7.82 -1.54 5.12
CA LEU A 75 -7.89 -0.87 3.82
C LEU A 75 -6.49 -0.55 3.29
N ALA A 76 -5.61 -0.06 4.17
CA ALA A 76 -4.23 0.26 3.85
C ALA A 76 -3.46 -0.98 3.35
N LEU A 77 -3.50 -2.09 4.09
CA LEU A 77 -2.91 -3.36 3.68
C LEU A 77 -3.47 -3.83 2.32
N SER A 78 -4.78 -3.73 2.13
CA SER A 78 -5.46 -4.14 0.90
C SER A 78 -5.19 -3.23 -0.32
N SER A 79 -4.52 -2.10 -0.12
CA SER A 79 -4.20 -1.12 -1.16
C SER A 79 -2.78 -1.26 -1.75
N VAL A 80 -1.89 -2.02 -1.10
CA VAL A 80 -0.45 -2.07 -1.43
C VAL A 80 -0.18 -2.66 -2.81
N CYS A 81 -0.67 -3.87 -3.08
CA CYS A 81 -0.51 -4.53 -4.38
C CYS A 81 -1.64 -5.54 -4.62
N LEU A 82 -1.72 -6.10 -5.84
CA LEU A 82 -2.75 -7.09 -6.19
C LEU A 82 -2.76 -8.29 -5.24
N ARG A 83 -1.59 -8.80 -4.86
CA ARG A 83 -1.47 -9.95 -3.96
C ARG A 83 -1.96 -9.63 -2.54
N TRP A 84 -1.58 -8.47 -2.01
CA TRP A 84 -2.02 -8.02 -0.69
C TRP A 84 -3.52 -7.74 -0.67
N ARG A 85 -4.05 -7.15 -1.75
CA ARG A 85 -5.49 -6.99 -1.93
C ARG A 85 -6.23 -8.31 -1.88
N ARG A 86 -5.76 -9.33 -2.63
CA ARG A 86 -6.38 -10.66 -2.60
C ARG A 86 -6.40 -11.26 -1.20
N ASN A 87 -5.27 -11.23 -0.50
CA ASN A 87 -5.16 -11.75 0.87
C ASN A 87 -5.97 -10.96 1.90
N GLY A 88 -5.98 -9.62 1.80
CA GLY A 88 -6.75 -8.77 2.69
C GLY A 88 -8.25 -8.99 2.51
N LEU A 89 -8.72 -9.08 1.26
CA LEU A 89 -10.11 -9.39 0.96
C LEU A 89 -10.53 -10.81 1.33
N SER A 90 -9.60 -11.77 1.37
CA SER A 90 -9.86 -13.16 1.81
C SER A 90 -9.75 -13.35 3.32
N THR A 91 -9.51 -12.28 4.10
CA THR A 91 -9.34 -12.34 5.55
C THR A 91 -10.44 -11.54 6.23
N PRO A 92 -11.66 -12.07 6.42
CA PRO A 92 -12.79 -11.30 6.95
C PRO A 92 -12.52 -10.70 8.35
N ARG A 93 -11.69 -11.37 9.14
CA ARG A 93 -11.30 -10.97 10.50
C ARG A 93 -10.67 -9.57 10.60
N ILE A 94 -9.87 -9.13 9.62
CA ILE A 94 -9.26 -7.80 9.69
C ILE A 94 -10.27 -6.68 9.42
N TRP A 95 -11.42 -6.99 8.82
CA TRP A 95 -12.50 -6.03 8.55
C TRP A 95 -13.52 -5.96 9.69
N SER A 96 -13.54 -6.95 10.60
CA SER A 96 -14.54 -7.06 11.67
C SER A 96 -14.19 -6.29 12.95
N ARG A 97 -12.96 -5.77 13.06
CA ARG A 97 -12.43 -5.04 14.21
C ARG A 97 -12.60 -3.54 13.99
N ILE A 98 -13.61 -2.94 14.63
CA ILE A 98 -14.08 -1.58 14.35
C ILE A 98 -14.07 -0.75 15.63
N SER A 99 -13.43 0.42 15.58
CA SER A 99 -13.44 1.41 16.66
C SER A 99 -14.17 2.65 16.15
N LEU A 100 -15.26 3.03 16.82
CA LEU A 100 -16.04 4.22 16.51
C LEU A 100 -15.70 5.29 17.53
N ALA A 101 -15.44 6.53 17.09
CA ALA A 101 -15.32 7.66 18.00
C ALA A 101 -16.49 8.62 17.77
N CYS A 102 -17.39 8.70 18.76
CA CYS A 102 -18.47 9.69 18.77
C CYS A 102 -17.92 11.07 19.18
N GLN A 103 -17.51 11.86 18.21
CA GLN A 103 -17.24 13.29 18.39
C GLN A 103 -17.98 14.06 17.30
N ARG A 104 -18.34 15.32 17.59
CA ARG A 104 -18.93 16.22 16.58
C ARG A 104 -17.98 16.27 15.38
N MET A 105 -18.45 15.78 14.24
CA MET A 105 -17.74 15.97 12.98
C MET A 105 -17.89 17.44 12.60
N ASP A 106 -16.78 18.17 12.54
CA ASP A 106 -16.77 19.55 12.01
C ASP A 106 -17.13 19.59 10.51
N ASP A 107 -17.05 18.44 9.82
CA ASP A 107 -17.27 18.28 8.37
C ASP A 107 -18.76 18.18 7.94
N GLY A 108 -19.72 18.36 8.86
CA GLY A 108 -21.15 18.33 8.55
C GLY A 108 -21.68 16.99 8.00
N GLU A 109 -22.78 17.02 7.25
CA GLU A 109 -23.48 15.82 6.75
C GLU A 109 -22.67 14.99 5.73
N GLU A 110 -21.83 15.62 4.91
CA GLU A 110 -21.02 14.93 3.90
C GLU A 110 -19.88 14.11 4.52
N GLY A 111 -19.26 14.61 5.60
CA GLY A 111 -18.27 13.85 6.37
C GLY A 111 -18.88 12.57 6.95
N LEU A 112 -20.07 12.68 7.53
CA LEU A 112 -20.82 11.55 8.05
C LEU A 112 -21.15 10.52 6.96
N LYS A 113 -21.61 10.98 5.79
CA LYS A 113 -21.93 10.11 4.66
C LYS A 113 -20.71 9.31 4.18
N ARG A 114 -19.54 9.93 4.06
CA ARG A 114 -18.28 9.24 3.69
C ARG A 114 -17.89 8.18 4.71
N VAL A 115 -18.00 8.50 6.00
CA VAL A 115 -17.72 7.55 7.09
C VAL A 115 -18.68 6.37 7.03
N LEU A 116 -19.98 6.62 6.85
CA LEU A 116 -20.99 5.57 6.73
C LEU A 116 -20.77 4.68 5.51
N SER A 117 -20.47 5.23 4.33
CA SER A 117 -20.16 4.42 3.14
C SER A 117 -18.92 3.56 3.33
N THR A 118 -17.90 4.09 4.01
CA THR A 118 -16.69 3.32 4.32
C THR A 118 -17.00 2.23 5.35
N LEU A 119 -17.79 2.52 6.38
CA LEU A 119 -18.20 1.56 7.38
C LEU A 119 -19.03 0.43 6.77
N GLU A 120 -19.98 0.75 5.89
CA GLU A 120 -20.77 -0.23 5.14
C GLU A 120 -19.88 -1.14 4.29
N PHE A 121 -18.85 -0.59 3.64
CA PHE A 121 -17.87 -1.41 2.93
C PHE A 121 -17.16 -2.40 3.87
N PHE A 122 -16.75 -1.97 5.06
CA PHE A 122 -16.11 -2.85 6.05
C PHE A 122 -17.05 -3.95 6.55
N LEU A 123 -18.31 -3.60 6.85
CA LEU A 123 -19.31 -4.58 7.29
C LEU A 123 -19.57 -5.64 6.23
N ASN A 124 -19.68 -5.25 4.96
CA ASN A 124 -19.80 -6.20 3.85
C ASN A 124 -18.59 -7.13 3.69
N ARG A 125 -17.39 -6.67 4.09
CA ARG A 125 -16.15 -7.46 4.02
C ARG A 125 -15.90 -8.34 5.24
N ALA A 126 -16.48 -8.00 6.39
CA ALA A 126 -16.45 -8.85 7.59
C ALA A 126 -17.22 -10.17 7.39
N LEU A 127 -18.09 -10.27 6.38
CA LEU A 127 -18.90 -11.45 6.07
C LEU A 127 -19.66 -11.94 7.32
N GLN A 128 -19.52 -13.24 7.67
CA GLN A 128 -20.11 -13.84 8.87
C GLN A 128 -19.17 -13.82 10.07
N TYR A 129 -18.02 -13.14 9.98
CA TYR A 129 -17.05 -13.11 11.06
C TYR A 129 -17.56 -12.23 12.22
N PRO A 130 -17.41 -12.66 13.50
CA PRO A 130 -17.85 -11.87 14.64
C PRO A 130 -17.27 -10.45 14.65
N LEU A 131 -18.15 -9.46 14.82
CA LEU A 131 -17.74 -8.05 14.92
C LEU A 131 -17.20 -7.75 16.32
N THR A 132 -16.05 -7.09 16.38
CA THR A 132 -15.50 -6.50 17.60
C THR A 132 -15.66 -4.99 17.47
N ILE A 133 -16.57 -4.42 18.25
CA ILE A 133 -16.88 -2.98 18.21
C ILE A 133 -16.48 -2.32 19.52
N THR A 134 -15.69 -1.25 19.45
CA THR A 134 -15.38 -0.37 20.58
C THR A 134 -15.87 1.05 20.29
N ILE A 135 -16.42 1.73 21.28
CA ILE A 135 -16.98 3.09 21.19
C ILE A 135 -16.14 4.06 22.02
#